data_AF-A0A8J7NGU0-F1
#
_entry.id   AF-A0A8J7NGU0-F1
#
_cell.length_a   1.000
_cell.length_b   1.000
_cell.length_c   1.000
_cell.angle_alpha   90.00
_cell.angle_beta   90.00
_cell.angle_gamma   90.00
#
_symmetry.space_group_name_H-M   'P 1'
#
loop_
_entity.id
_entity.type
_entity.pdbx_description
1 polymer ?
#
loop_
_entity_poly.entity_id
_entity_poly.type
_entity_poly.pdbx_seq_one_letter_code
_entity_poly.pdbx_strand_id
1 'polypeptide(L)' 'RTDPRIGRDRHTLIMPGAAILQALLRLWPTDRLSVADRGLREGLLYAQMSADGVFPIDDTPQKKR' A
#
# COMPACT_ATOMS: atom_id res chain seq x y z
N ARG A 1 29.45 3.63 7.82
CA ARG A 1 29.17 2.30 7.21
C ARG A 1 28.38 2.54 5.94
N THR A 2 29.00 2.37 4.78
CA THR A 2 28.41 2.61 3.45
C THR A 2 27.97 1.27 2.88
N ASP A 3 26.66 1.01 2.84
CA ASP A 3 26.14 -0.17 2.15
C ASP A 3 26.12 0.12 0.63
N PRO A 4 26.89 -0.61 -0.18
CA PRO A 4 27.05 -0.32 -1.61
C PRO A 4 25.80 -0.59 -2.45
N ARG A 5 24.74 -1.19 -1.87
CA ARG A 5 23.49 -1.54 -2.57
C ARG A 5 22.44 -0.43 -2.53
N ILE A 6 22.67 0.61 -1.74
CA ILE A 6 21.75 1.75 -1.63
C ILE A 6 22.42 2.95 -2.31
N GLY A 7 21.96 3.26 -3.53
CA GLY A 7 22.39 4.46 -4.26
C GLY A 7 22.25 5.71 -3.38
N ARG A 8 23.26 6.60 -3.44
CA ARG A 8 23.44 7.72 -2.50
C ARG A 8 22.22 8.65 -2.40
N ASP A 9 21.45 8.78 -3.48
CA ASP A 9 20.22 9.59 -3.54
C ASP A 9 19.00 8.94 -2.87
N ARG A 10 18.97 7.60 -2.77
CA ARG A 10 17.87 6.90 -2.09
C ARG A 10 18.06 6.88 -0.57
N HIS A 11 19.32 6.92 -0.13
CA HIS A 11 19.68 6.85 1.28
C HIS A 11 19.14 8.05 2.11
N THR A 12 19.04 9.23 1.49
CA THR A 12 18.54 10.45 2.15
C THR A 12 17.04 10.41 2.45
N LEU A 13 16.25 9.65 1.68
CA LEU A 13 14.80 9.52 1.87
C LEU A 13 14.42 8.27 2.68
N ILE A 14 15.25 7.23 2.65
CA ILE A 14 15.02 6.00 3.42
C ILE A 14 15.07 6.26 4.93
N MET A 15 16.06 7.03 5.40
CA MET A 15 16.23 7.34 6.82
C MET A 15 15.01 8.05 7.44
N PRO A 16 14.48 9.16 6.87
CA PRO A 16 13.27 9.79 7.40
C PRO A 16 12.02 8.91 7.24
N GLY A 17 11.90 8.15 6.15
CA GLY A 17 10.79 7.21 5.97
C GLY A 17 10.74 6.13 7.06
N ALA A 18 11.90 5.55 7.38
CA ALA A 18 12.04 4.57 8.46
C ALA A 18 11.74 5.18 9.84
N ALA A 19 12.14 6.45 10.07
CA ALA A 19 11.86 7.14 11.32
C ALA A 19 10.36 7.38 11.55
N ILE A 20 9.62 7.80 10.52
CA ILE A 20 8.16 7.99 10.59
C ILE A 20 7.46 6.66 10.85
N LEU A 21 7.83 5.60 10.12
CA LEU A 21 7.27 4.27 10.33
C LEU A 21 7.53 3.79 11.77
N GLN A 22 8.75 3.99 12.28
CA GLN A 22 9.09 3.62 13.66
C GLN A 22 8.27 4.42 14.68
N ALA A 23 8.01 5.71 14.45
CA ALA A 23 7.16 6.51 15.33
C ALA A 23 5.71 5.99 15.31
N LEU A 24 5.17 5.67 14.14
CA LEU A 24 3.83 5.10 14.00
C LEU A 24 3.70 3.75 14.70
N LEU A 25 4.68 2.86 14.54
CA LEU A 25 4.69 1.54 15.20
C LEU A 25 4.85 1.62 16.72
N ARG A 26 5.40 2.72 17.25
CA ARG A 26 5.43 2.97 18.71
C ARG A 26 4.07 3.43 19.25
N LEU A 27 3.31 4.18 18.46
CA LEU A 27 1.95 4.62 18.85
C LEU A 27 0.93 3.50 18.68
N TRP A 28 1.02 2.73 17.59
CA TRP A 28 0.14 1.60 17.29
C TRP A 28 0.97 0.32 17.06
N PRO A 29 1.43 -0.32 18.16
CA PRO A 29 2.17 -1.57 18.05
C PRO A 29 1.28 -2.63 17.41
N THR A 30 1.76 -3.18 16.30
CA THR A 30 1.07 -4.23 15.54
C THR A 30 2.05 -5.37 15.31
N ASP A 31 1.64 -6.61 15.58
CA ASP A 31 2.50 -7.79 15.42
C ASP A 31 2.78 -8.15 13.95
N ARG A 32 2.00 -7.59 13.02
CA ARG A 32 2.09 -7.87 11.59
C ARG A 32 1.94 -6.59 10.78
N LEU A 33 2.90 -6.34 9.90
CA LEU A 33 2.86 -5.27 8.91
C LEU A 33 2.87 -5.90 7.52
N SER A 34 1.89 -5.54 6.70
CA SER A 34 1.82 -5.98 5.29
C SER A 34 2.15 -4.81 4.38
N VAL A 35 2.98 -5.06 3.37
CA VAL A 35 3.27 -4.11 2.31
C VAL A 35 2.29 -4.36 1.18
N ALA A 36 1.54 -3.32 0.79
CA ALA A 36 0.67 -3.39 -0.38
C ALA A 36 1.45 -2.97 -1.62
N ASP A 37 1.38 -3.77 -2.69
CA ASP A 37 1.95 -3.42 -3.99
C ASP A 37 1.07 -2.41 -4.77
N ARG A 38 -0.18 -2.23 -4.32
CA ARG A 38 -1.15 -1.28 -4.88
C ARG A 38 -1.22 -0.04 -4.00
N GLY A 39 -1.06 1.14 -4.61
CA GLY A 39 -1.07 2.42 -3.91
C GLY A 39 -2.40 3.17 -4.03
N LEU A 40 -2.38 4.43 -3.55
CA LEU A 40 -3.52 5.34 -3.61
C LEU A 40 -4.02 5.56 -5.04
N ARG A 41 -3.11 5.63 -6.02
CA ARG A 41 -3.47 5.82 -7.42
C ARG A 41 -4.36 4.70 -7.93
N GLU A 42 -4.01 3.46 -7.60
CA GLU A 42 -4.73 2.26 -8.02
C GLU A 42 -6.05 2.17 -7.26
N GLY A 43 -6.10 2.59 -5.99
CA GLY A 43 -7.34 2.71 -5.23
C GLY A 43 -8.30 3.78 -5.81
N LEU A 44 -7.77 4.94 -6.21
CA LEU A 44 -8.56 6.00 -6.82
C LEU A 44 -9.08 5.58 -8.20
N LEU A 45 -8.22 4.97 -9.02
CA LEU A 45 -8.60 4.43 -10.31
C LEU A 45 -9.68 3.35 -10.16
N TYR A 46 -9.53 2.47 -9.17
CA TYR A 46 -10.54 1.45 -8.86
C TYR A 46 -11.87 2.09 -8.44
N ALA A 47 -11.84 3.13 -7.61
CA ALA A 47 -13.05 3.85 -7.22
C ALA A 47 -13.74 4.53 -8.42
N GLN A 48 -12.96 5.13 -9.32
CA GLN A 48 -13.49 5.74 -10.55
C GLN A 48 -14.08 4.70 -11.49
N MET A 49 -13.36 3.61 -11.77
CA MET A 49 -13.87 2.49 -12.59
C MET A 49 -15.13 1.86 -12.01
N SER A 50 -15.22 1.78 -10.67
CA SER A 50 -16.41 1.30 -10.00
C SER A 50 -17.58 2.26 -10.13
N ALA A 51 -17.34 3.57 -10.06
CA ALA A 51 -18.37 4.59 -10.26
C ALA A 51 -18.88 4.60 -11.71
N ASP A 52 -17.99 4.37 -12.67
CA ASP A 52 -18.29 4.34 -14.10
C ASP A 52 -18.91 2.99 -14.57
N GLY A 53 -19.15 2.05 -13.64
CA GLY A 53 -19.78 0.75 -13.95
C GLY A 53 -18.92 -0.17 -14.83
N VAL A 54 -17.59 0.04 -14.84
CA VAL A 54 -16.65 -0.69 -15.71
C VAL A 54 -16.42 -2.13 -15.23
N PHE A 55 -16.69 -2.42 -13.97
CA PHE A 55 -16.66 -3.80 -13.48
C PHE A 55 -17.94 -4.51 -13.89
N PRO A 56 -17.87 -5.56 -14.73
CA PRO A 56 -19.03 -6.38 -15.01
C PRO A 56 -19.51 -6.95 -13.68
N ILE A 57 -20.76 -6.68 -13.33
CA ILE A 57 -21.47 -7.45 -12.33
C ILE A 57 -21.48 -8.86 -12.91
N ASP A 58 -20.64 -9.75 -12.37
CA ASP A 58 -20.85 -11.18 -12.57
C ASP A 58 -22.22 -11.47 -11.95
N ASP A 59 -23.28 -11.38 -12.75
CA ASP A 59 -24.60 -11.95 -12.51
C ASP A 59 -24.51 -13.49 -12.50
N THR A 60 -23.50 -14.04 -11.82
CA THR A 60 -23.62 -15.40 -11.30
C THR A 60 -24.50 -15.30 -10.07
N PRO A 61 -25.70 -15.89 -10.08
CA PRO A 61 -26.57 -15.84 -8.90
C PRO A 61 -25.80 -16.49 -7.75
N GLN A 62 -25.44 -15.69 -6.75
CA GLN A 62 -24.94 -16.18 -5.47
C GLN A 62 -25.97 -17.19 -4.98
N LYS A 63 -25.66 -18.48 -5.15
CA LYS A 63 -26.51 -19.58 -4.74
C LYS A 63 -26.64 -19.47 -3.22
N LYS A 64 -27.76 -18.92 -2.73
CA LYS A 64 -28.15 -18.96 -1.32
C LYS A 64 -27.93 -20.38 -0.82
N ARG A 65 -26.99 -20.52 0.11
CA ARG A 65 -26.98 -21.61 1.07
C ARG A 65 -27.40 -21.03 2.41
#